data_AF-A0A497P294-F1
#
_entry.id   AF-A0A497P294-F1
#
_cell.length_a   1.000
_cell.length_b   1.000
_cell.length_c   1.000
_cell.angle_alpha   90.00
_cell.angle_beta   90.00
_cell.angle_gamma   90.00
#
_symmetry.space_group_name_H-M   'P 1'
#
loop_
_entity.id
_entity.type
_entity.pdbx_description
1 polymer ?
#
loop_
_entity_poly.entity_id
_entity_poly.type
_entity_poly.pdbx_seq_one_letter_code
_entity_poly.pdbx_strand_id
1 'polypeptide(L)'
;MLAVCNNHKKYLTKDKGIVDFQWESPSIPIINIDYSIDTYMGQFNAIEASRMGWEFNVKLMSSFIRQGQSGPLKDASLSFLEVDMPNIQIITFKRKEADSQNRFIIRLQEISGMEGDLKIRSYFPIKEARVTDLLEEPKEAMPLRTDLVKLKSKPYQTITLELCIRRKAANV
;
A
#
# COMPACT_ATOMS: atom_id res chain seq x y z
N MET A 1 15.86 19.97 1.47
CA MET A 1 14.48 19.94 2.03
C MET A 1 14.43 18.92 3.17
N LEU A 2 13.55 19.09 4.16
CA LEU A 2 13.46 18.25 5.37
C LEU A 2 12.17 17.41 5.33
N ALA A 3 12.28 16.09 5.55
CA ALA A 3 11.13 15.21 5.75
C ALA A 3 11.13 14.67 7.18
N VAL A 4 9.95 14.68 7.82
CA VAL A 4 9.77 14.19 9.19
C VAL A 4 8.55 13.28 9.24
N CYS A 5 8.75 12.05 9.69
CA CYS A 5 7.69 11.06 9.88
C CYS A 5 7.60 10.63 11.35
N ASN A 6 6.40 10.29 11.81
CA ASN A 6 6.15 9.80 13.16
C ASN A 6 4.97 8.81 13.17
N ASN A 7 4.81 8.08 14.29
CA ASN A 7 3.79 7.05 14.48
C ASN A 7 2.69 7.44 15.50
N HIS A 8 2.71 8.67 16.02
CA HIS A 8 1.71 9.19 16.95
C HIS A 8 0.85 10.31 16.33
N LYS A 9 -0.42 10.42 16.78
CA LYS A 9 -1.34 11.50 16.37
C LYS A 9 -0.66 12.86 16.57
N LYS A 10 -0.42 13.59 15.49
CA LYS A 10 0.03 14.98 15.56
C LYS A 10 -1.17 15.90 15.77
N TYR A 11 -1.03 16.81 16.74
CA TYR A 11 -1.65 18.12 16.65
C TYR A 11 -0.97 18.85 15.47
N LEU A 12 -1.77 19.37 14.54
CA LEU A 12 -1.31 20.04 13.31
C LEU A 12 -0.28 21.13 13.65
N THR A 13 0.97 20.98 13.20
CA THR A 13 1.96 22.06 13.29
C THR A 13 1.68 23.06 12.17
N LYS A 14 1.29 24.28 12.52
CA LYS A 14 1.37 25.42 11.62
C LYS A 14 2.77 26.05 11.80
N ASP A 15 3.56 25.90 10.73
CA ASP A 15 4.59 26.83 10.26
C ASP A 15 5.49 27.61 11.25
N LYS A 16 6.57 27.01 11.77
CA LYS A 16 7.88 27.71 12.00
C LYS A 16 9.13 26.82 11.87
N GLY A 17 9.01 25.58 11.40
CA GLY A 17 10.14 24.63 11.39
C GLY A 17 10.58 24.18 12.79
N ILE A 18 9.77 24.43 13.81
CA ILE A 18 9.98 23.99 15.20
C ILE A 18 8.89 22.96 15.53
N VAL A 19 9.30 21.82 16.10
CA VAL A 19 8.41 20.82 16.67
C VAL A 19 8.58 20.87 18.18
N ASP A 20 7.65 21.53 18.87
CA ASP A 20 7.65 21.61 20.33
C ASP A 20 6.92 20.42 20.94
N PHE A 21 7.61 19.70 21.83
CA PHE A 21 7.01 18.65 22.66
C PHE A 21 6.71 19.25 24.04
N GLN A 22 5.43 19.55 24.33
CA GLN A 22 5.03 19.96 25.67
C GLN A 22 4.93 18.74 26.59
N TRP A 23 5.72 18.74 27.66
CA TRP A 23 5.75 17.71 28.69
C TRP A 23 5.32 18.31 30.05
N GLU A 24 4.19 17.87 30.60
CA GLU A 24 3.79 18.12 31.99
C GLU A 24 3.50 16.78 32.70
N SER A 25 3.84 16.64 33.99
CA SER A 25 3.64 15.39 34.76
C SER A 25 3.34 15.69 36.25
N PRO A 26 2.64 14.80 37.00
CA PRO A 26 3.30 13.62 37.56
C PRO A 26 2.44 12.35 37.73
N SER A 27 1.60 11.95 36.77
CA SER A 27 0.84 10.68 36.89
C SER A 27 0.44 10.05 35.54
N ILE A 28 1.41 9.83 34.63
CA ILE A 28 1.15 9.35 33.26
C ILE A 28 1.99 8.11 32.93
N PRO A 29 1.43 7.09 32.23
CA PRO A 29 2.17 5.91 31.74
C PRO A 29 3.40 6.28 30.90
N ILE A 30 4.33 5.34 30.77
CA ILE A 30 5.46 5.45 29.84
C ILE A 30 4.92 5.63 28.42
N ILE A 31 5.18 6.79 27.82
CA ILE A 31 4.89 7.08 26.41
C ILE A 31 6.21 6.95 25.65
N ASN A 32 6.27 6.00 24.71
CA ASN A 32 7.34 5.97 23.72
C ASN A 32 6.92 6.88 22.56
N ILE A 33 7.85 7.71 22.07
CA ILE A 33 7.65 8.56 20.90
C ILE A 33 8.76 8.24 19.92
N ASP A 34 8.38 7.69 18.76
CA ASP A 34 9.34 7.40 17.69
C ASP A 34 9.20 8.44 16.57
N TYR A 35 10.33 8.85 16.02
CA TYR A 35 10.39 9.70 14.83
C TYR A 35 11.56 9.32 13.94
N SER A 36 11.49 9.71 12.67
CA SER A 36 12.61 9.65 11.74
C SER A 36 12.71 10.96 10.97
N ILE A 37 13.95 11.38 10.73
CA ILE A 37 14.29 12.62 10.02
C ILE A 37 15.21 12.25 8.86
N ASP A 38 14.89 12.76 7.68
CA ASP A 38 15.73 12.61 6.50
C ASP A 38 15.85 13.94 5.75
N THR A 39 16.95 14.09 5.03
CA THR A 39 17.29 15.27 4.25
C THR A 39 17.64 14.89 2.83
N TYR A 40 17.17 15.68 1.88
CA TYR A 40 17.52 15.49 0.48
C TYR A 40 17.74 16.83 -0.22
N MET A 41 18.54 16.78 -1.29
CA MET A 41 18.85 17.93 -2.14
C MET A 41 17.80 18.08 -3.25
N GLY A 42 17.48 19.31 -3.62
CA GLY A 42 16.55 19.61 -4.71
C GLY A 42 15.11 19.89 -4.27
N GLN A 43 14.18 19.73 -5.22
CA GLN A 43 12.75 19.97 -5.05
C GLN A 43 12.08 18.84 -4.25
N PHE A 44 10.89 19.11 -3.70
CA PHE A 44 10.12 18.12 -2.94
C PHE A 44 9.91 16.84 -3.76
N ASN A 45 10.26 15.69 -3.18
CA ASN A 45 10.02 14.38 -3.78
C ASN A 45 8.99 13.62 -2.94
N ALA A 46 7.74 13.63 -3.41
CA ALA A 46 6.63 12.97 -2.73
C ALA A 46 6.81 11.44 -2.62
N ILE A 47 7.47 10.82 -3.61
CA ILE A 47 7.67 9.37 -3.68
C ILE A 47 8.61 8.92 -2.56
N GLU A 48 9.78 9.54 -2.47
CA GLU A 48 10.79 9.21 -1.44
C GLU A 48 10.30 9.58 -0.04
N ALA A 49 9.67 10.76 0.12
CA ALA A 49 9.12 11.16 1.41
C ALA A 49 8.01 10.21 1.90
N SER A 50 7.15 9.73 0.99
CA SER A 50 6.11 8.77 1.34
C SER A 50 6.68 7.38 1.64
N ARG A 51 7.68 6.93 0.88
CA ARG A 51 8.41 5.67 1.15
C ARG A 51 9.03 5.68 2.54
N MET A 52 9.78 6.74 2.89
CA MET A 52 10.35 6.93 4.22
C MET A 52 9.27 6.84 5.31
N GLY A 53 8.13 7.49 5.09
CA GLY A 53 7.00 7.42 6.02
C GLY A 53 6.44 6.01 6.19
N TRP A 54 6.31 5.25 5.11
CA TRP A 54 5.83 3.87 5.15
C TRP A 54 6.84 2.92 5.80
N GLU A 55 8.11 2.98 5.43
CA GLU A 55 9.16 2.11 5.98
C GLU A 55 9.35 2.33 7.49
N PHE A 56 9.16 3.57 7.95
CA PHE A 56 9.17 3.89 9.37
C PHE A 56 7.95 3.35 10.12
N ASN A 57 6.75 3.47 9.54
CA ASN A 57 5.49 3.11 10.20
C ASN A 57 5.11 1.63 10.06
N VAL A 58 5.56 0.95 9.00
CA VAL A 58 5.24 -0.45 8.69
C VAL A 58 6.50 -1.26 8.76
N LYS A 59 6.74 -1.81 9.96
CA LYS A 59 7.92 -2.64 10.23
C LYS A 59 7.83 -3.95 9.44
N LEU A 60 8.98 -4.38 8.92
CA LEU A 60 9.12 -5.72 8.34
C LEU A 60 8.77 -6.77 9.39
N MET A 61 7.81 -7.63 9.06
CA MET A 61 7.44 -8.75 9.92
C MET A 61 8.35 -9.95 9.62
N SER A 62 8.97 -10.50 10.66
CA SER A 62 9.78 -11.71 10.58
C SER A 62 9.23 -12.77 11.53
N SER A 63 9.31 -14.04 11.13
CA SER A 63 8.96 -15.17 11.98
C SER A 63 9.97 -16.30 11.80
N PHE A 64 10.23 -17.04 12.87
CA PHE A 64 10.97 -18.30 12.79
C PHE A 64 10.12 -19.36 12.12
N ILE A 65 10.75 -20.15 11.25
CA ILE A 65 10.13 -21.32 10.62
C ILE A 65 10.85 -22.58 11.10
N ARG A 66 10.12 -23.70 11.21
CA ARG A 66 10.75 -24.99 11.51
C ARG A 66 11.62 -25.42 10.33
N GLN A 67 12.70 -26.16 10.60
CA GLN A 67 13.50 -26.76 9.53
C GLN A 67 12.69 -27.86 8.80
N GLY A 68 13.06 -28.16 7.54
CA GLY A 68 12.48 -29.27 6.78
C GLY A 68 11.07 -29.01 6.25
N GLN A 69 10.64 -27.74 6.18
CA GLN A 69 9.39 -27.37 5.53
C GLN A 69 9.50 -27.63 4.03
N SER A 70 8.47 -28.25 3.46
CA SER A 70 8.25 -28.32 2.02
C SER A 70 7.01 -27.52 1.68
N GLY A 71 6.98 -26.91 0.51
CA GLY A 71 5.88 -26.07 0.09
C GLY A 71 5.98 -25.64 -1.36
N PRO A 72 4.93 -24.99 -1.89
CA PRO A 72 4.86 -24.61 -3.30
C PRO A 72 5.76 -23.41 -3.67
N LEU A 73 6.40 -22.77 -2.69
CA LEU A 73 7.34 -21.68 -2.91
C LEU A 73 8.65 -22.24 -3.46
N LYS A 74 8.98 -21.86 -4.70
CA LYS A 74 10.19 -22.33 -5.40
C LYS A 74 11.41 -21.45 -5.15
N ASP A 75 11.18 -20.20 -4.76
CA ASP A 75 12.19 -19.16 -4.62
C ASP A 75 12.25 -18.63 -3.18
N ALA A 76 13.39 -18.07 -2.80
CA ALA A 76 13.60 -17.46 -1.49
C ALA A 76 12.77 -16.17 -1.27
N SER A 77 12.25 -15.59 -2.34
CA SER A 77 11.43 -14.38 -2.33
C SER A 77 10.27 -14.50 -3.30
N LEU A 78 9.09 -14.00 -2.93
CA LEU A 78 7.94 -13.95 -3.82
C LEU A 78 7.15 -12.65 -3.61
N SER A 79 6.82 -11.96 -4.70
CA SER A 79 5.89 -10.83 -4.71
C SER A 79 4.48 -11.32 -5.07
N PHE A 80 3.49 -11.04 -4.21
CA PHE A 80 2.10 -11.41 -4.49
C PHE A 80 1.39 -10.43 -5.43
N LEU A 81 1.69 -9.13 -5.28
CA LEU A 81 1.14 -8.03 -6.07
C LEU A 81 2.23 -7.02 -6.33
N GLU A 82 2.22 -6.40 -7.50
CA GLU A 82 3.20 -5.40 -7.91
C GLU A 82 2.55 -4.38 -8.84
N VAL A 83 2.98 -3.12 -8.74
CA VAL A 83 2.65 -2.03 -9.65
C VAL A 83 3.92 -1.54 -10.33
N ASP A 84 3.84 -1.15 -11.60
CA ASP A 84 5.01 -0.71 -12.39
C ASP A 84 5.29 0.80 -12.34
N MET A 85 4.56 1.54 -11.50
CA MET A 85 4.70 2.98 -11.34
C MET A 85 5.16 3.35 -9.92
N PRO A 86 6.25 4.12 -9.76
CA PRO A 86 6.82 4.45 -8.44
C PRO A 86 5.94 5.40 -7.62
N ASN A 87 5.05 6.15 -8.27
CA ASN A 87 4.12 7.08 -7.65
C ASN A 87 2.74 6.48 -7.32
N ILE A 88 2.56 5.17 -7.51
CA ILE A 88 1.34 4.46 -7.16
C ILE A 88 1.63 3.54 -5.97
N GLN A 89 0.83 3.67 -4.92
CA GLN A 89 0.95 2.85 -3.72
C GLN A 89 -0.25 1.93 -3.55
N ILE A 90 -0.02 0.65 -3.26
CA ILE A 90 -1.06 -0.27 -2.79
C ILE A 90 -1.33 0.05 -1.32
N ILE A 91 -2.47 0.66 -1.03
CA ILE A 91 -2.86 1.06 0.33
C ILE A 91 -3.83 0.08 0.98
N THR A 92 -4.43 -0.83 0.20
CA THR A 92 -5.33 -1.86 0.73
C THR A 92 -5.32 -3.07 -0.19
N PHE A 93 -5.25 -4.25 0.41
CA PHE A 93 -5.64 -5.50 -0.23
C PHE A 93 -6.45 -6.31 0.79
N LYS A 94 -7.73 -6.52 0.52
CA LYS A 94 -8.63 -7.27 1.41
C LYS A 94 -9.56 -8.17 0.61
N ARG A 95 -10.19 -9.15 1.26
CA ARG A 95 -11.32 -9.88 0.65
C ARG A 95 -12.50 -8.92 0.52
N LYS A 96 -13.27 -9.04 -0.58
CA LYS A 96 -14.54 -8.29 -0.73
C LYS A 96 -15.52 -8.77 0.33
N GLU A 97 -16.36 -7.85 0.80
CA GLU A 97 -17.45 -8.16 1.74
C GLU A 97 -18.51 -9.06 1.06
N ALA A 98 -19.33 -9.75 1.89
CA ALA A 98 -20.17 -10.89 1.51
C ALA A 98 -19.38 -12.15 1.08
N ASP A 99 -20.02 -13.33 1.10
CA ASP A 99 -19.42 -14.67 0.90
C ASP A 99 -18.93 -14.93 -0.55
N SER A 100 -18.07 -14.04 -1.04
CA SER A 100 -17.47 -14.08 -2.37
C SER A 100 -16.10 -14.72 -2.26
N GLN A 101 -16.05 -16.06 -2.25
CA GLN A 101 -14.85 -16.85 -1.93
C GLN A 101 -13.59 -16.59 -2.78
N ASN A 102 -13.65 -15.75 -3.81
CA ASN A 102 -12.51 -15.45 -4.70
C ASN A 102 -12.43 -13.97 -5.10
N ARG A 103 -13.18 -13.07 -4.44
CA ARG A 103 -13.20 -11.64 -4.76
C ARG A 103 -12.39 -10.86 -3.73
N PHE A 104 -11.54 -9.98 -4.22
CA PHE A 104 -10.67 -9.14 -3.41
C PHE A 104 -10.79 -7.70 -3.84
N ILE A 105 -10.59 -6.77 -2.92
CA ILE A 105 -10.50 -5.35 -3.18
C ILE A 105 -9.04 -4.95 -3.07
N ILE A 106 -8.54 -4.28 -4.09
CA ILE A 106 -7.27 -3.57 -4.06
C ILE A 106 -7.56 -2.06 -4.15
N ARG A 107 -6.92 -1.27 -3.29
CA ARG A 107 -6.93 0.19 -3.37
C ARG A 107 -5.54 0.70 -3.62
N LEU A 108 -5.47 1.63 -4.55
CA LEU A 108 -4.25 2.26 -5.01
C LEU A 108 -4.37 3.77 -4.83
N GLN A 109 -3.26 4.42 -4.50
CA GLN A 109 -3.19 5.88 -4.37
C GLN A 109 -2.06 6.42 -5.24
N GLU A 110 -2.37 7.40 -6.09
CA GLU A 110 -1.36 8.25 -6.72
C GLU A 110 -0.92 9.34 -5.72
N ILE A 111 0.39 9.49 -5.52
CA ILE A 111 0.94 10.31 -4.41
C ILE A 111 1.79 11.50 -4.85
N SER A 112 2.02 11.70 -6.15
CA SER A 112 2.99 12.68 -6.66
C SER A 112 2.41 13.69 -7.65
N GLY A 113 1.14 13.56 -8.01
CA GLY A 113 0.49 14.39 -9.01
C GLY A 113 0.81 13.97 -10.46
N MET A 114 1.41 12.80 -10.69
CA MET A 114 1.78 12.33 -12.02
C MET A 114 0.71 11.38 -12.59
N GLU A 115 0.29 11.61 -13.83
CA GLU A 115 -0.54 10.65 -14.57
C GLU A 115 0.31 9.59 -15.27
N GLY A 116 -0.28 8.43 -15.56
CA GLY A 116 0.37 7.42 -16.40
C GLY A 116 -0.45 6.15 -16.62
N ASP A 117 0.11 5.26 -17.43
CA ASP A 117 -0.49 3.96 -17.75
C ASP A 117 -0.01 2.91 -16.74
N LEU A 118 -0.83 2.68 -15.72
CA LEU A 118 -0.56 1.74 -14.64
C LEU A 118 -0.80 0.30 -15.10
N LYS A 119 0.14 -0.58 -14.75
CA LYS A 119 -0.01 -2.04 -14.85
C LYS A 119 0.12 -2.68 -13.47
N ILE A 120 -0.83 -3.57 -13.17
CA ILE A 120 -0.82 -4.35 -11.93
C ILE A 120 -0.50 -5.80 -12.29
N ARG A 121 0.60 -6.31 -11.73
CA ARG A 121 0.96 -7.73 -11.79
C ARG A 121 0.52 -8.43 -10.51
N SER A 122 0.05 -9.66 -10.67
CA SER A 122 -0.34 -10.54 -9.57
C SER A 122 0.29 -11.90 -9.75
N TYR A 123 0.78 -12.49 -8.67
CA TYR A 123 1.22 -13.88 -8.66
C TYR A 123 0.07 -14.86 -8.90
N PHE A 124 -1.14 -14.47 -8.50
CA PHE A 124 -2.35 -15.26 -8.70
C PHE A 124 -3.03 -14.88 -10.03
N PRO A 125 -3.51 -15.85 -10.83
CA PRO A 125 -4.20 -15.54 -12.07
C PRO A 125 -5.48 -14.73 -11.81
N ILE A 126 -5.64 -13.62 -12.53
CA ILE A 126 -6.81 -12.74 -12.41
C ILE A 126 -7.83 -13.15 -13.47
N LYS A 127 -8.99 -13.66 -13.04
CA LYS A 127 -10.09 -14.00 -13.94
C LYS A 127 -10.72 -12.74 -14.53
N GLU A 128 -10.93 -11.75 -13.66
CA GLU A 128 -11.64 -10.53 -14.01
C GLU A 128 -11.28 -9.42 -13.02
N ALA A 129 -11.28 -8.18 -13.48
CA ALA A 129 -11.13 -6.98 -12.65
C ALA A 129 -12.22 -5.96 -12.97
N ARG A 130 -12.71 -5.23 -11.97
CA ARG A 130 -13.72 -4.18 -12.13
C ARG A 130 -13.29 -2.93 -11.38
N VAL A 131 -13.42 -1.77 -12.01
CA VAL A 131 -13.29 -0.49 -11.30
C VAL A 131 -14.52 -0.31 -10.41
N THR A 132 -14.31 0.03 -9.15
CA THR A 132 -15.39 0.31 -8.20
C THR A 132 -15.27 1.73 -7.65
N ASP A 133 -16.29 2.17 -6.93
CA ASP A 133 -16.17 3.31 -6.05
C ASP A 133 -15.50 2.93 -4.70
N LEU A 134 -15.52 3.87 -3.75
CA LEU A 134 -14.98 3.65 -2.40
C LEU A 134 -15.83 2.67 -1.58
N LEU A 135 -17.12 2.52 -1.90
CA LEU A 135 -18.07 1.59 -1.29
C LEU A 135 -18.03 0.20 -1.93
N GLU A 136 -17.09 -0.04 -2.86
CA GLU A 136 -16.90 -1.33 -3.55
C GLU A 136 -18.01 -1.68 -4.54
N GLU A 137 -18.77 -0.67 -4.97
CA GLU A 137 -19.81 -0.78 -5.99
C GLU A 137 -19.20 -0.63 -7.40
N PRO A 138 -19.43 -1.59 -8.31
CA PRO A 138 -18.88 -1.54 -9.67
C PRO A 138 -19.36 -0.30 -10.45
N LYS A 139 -18.41 0.45 -11.02
CA LYS A 139 -18.72 1.62 -11.87
C LYS A 139 -19.00 1.26 -13.33
N GLU A 140 -18.40 0.17 -13.80
CA GLU A 140 -18.49 -0.28 -15.19
C GLU A 140 -19.27 -1.59 -15.29
N ALA A 141 -20.09 -1.70 -16.34
CA ALA A 141 -20.90 -2.90 -16.57
C ALA A 141 -20.06 -4.12 -17.00
N MET A 142 -18.89 -3.90 -17.61
CA MET A 142 -18.05 -4.97 -18.15
C MET A 142 -16.70 -5.07 -17.44
N PRO A 143 -16.29 -6.27 -16.98
CA PRO A 143 -15.00 -6.46 -16.34
C PRO A 143 -13.85 -6.54 -17.35
N LEU A 144 -12.68 -6.06 -16.94
CA LEU A 144 -11.41 -6.30 -17.62
C LEU A 144 -11.03 -7.78 -17.45
N ARG A 145 -10.98 -8.54 -18.55
CA ARG A 145 -10.60 -9.96 -18.56
C ARG A 145 -9.17 -10.10 -19.06
N THR A 146 -8.21 -10.07 -18.15
CA THR A 146 -6.77 -10.13 -18.47
C THR A 146 -5.99 -10.54 -17.23
N ASP A 147 -4.91 -11.30 -17.41
CA ASP A 147 -3.96 -11.61 -16.34
C ASP A 147 -3.14 -10.38 -15.91
N LEU A 148 -3.06 -9.38 -16.78
CA LEU A 148 -2.39 -8.09 -16.53
C LEU A 148 -3.43 -6.97 -16.55
N VAL A 149 -3.75 -6.41 -15.39
CA VAL A 149 -4.70 -5.29 -15.29
C VAL A 149 -4.00 -4.00 -15.71
N LYS A 150 -4.57 -3.30 -16.69
CA LYS A 150 -4.06 -2.01 -17.21
C LYS A 150 -5.13 -0.94 -17.03
N LEU A 151 -4.72 0.23 -16.55
CA LEU A 151 -5.60 1.37 -16.37
C LEU A 151 -4.81 2.68 -16.40
N LYS A 152 -5.46 3.80 -16.74
CA LYS A 152 -4.84 5.12 -16.63
C LYS A 152 -5.03 5.67 -15.21
N SER A 153 -3.95 6.11 -14.58
CA SER A 153 -3.98 6.85 -13.32
C SER A 153 -4.00 8.35 -13.58
N LYS A 154 -4.77 9.09 -12.78
CA LYS A 154 -4.81 10.56 -12.78
C LYS A 154 -4.07 11.12 -11.56
N PRO A 155 -3.64 12.39 -11.59
CA PRO A 155 -3.00 13.04 -10.45
C PRO A 155 -3.85 12.91 -9.18
N TYR A 156 -3.22 12.45 -8.09
CA TYR A 156 -3.79 12.24 -6.75
C TYR A 156 -5.02 11.33 -6.68
N GLN A 157 -5.25 10.51 -7.71
CA GLN A 157 -6.40 9.64 -7.79
C GLN A 157 -6.30 8.47 -6.80
N THR A 158 -7.39 8.21 -6.08
CA THR A 158 -7.64 6.92 -5.44
C THR A 158 -8.34 6.00 -6.44
N ILE A 159 -7.77 4.82 -6.67
CA ILE A 159 -8.33 3.80 -7.55
C ILE A 159 -8.71 2.59 -6.70
N THR A 160 -9.98 2.19 -6.76
CA THR A 160 -10.46 0.94 -6.15
C THR A 160 -10.80 -0.05 -7.24
N LEU A 161 -10.23 -1.25 -7.15
CA LEU A 161 -10.56 -2.35 -8.05
C LEU A 161 -11.06 -3.56 -7.26
N GLU A 162 -12.08 -4.21 -7.77
CA GLU A 162 -12.44 -5.57 -7.41
C GLU A 162 -11.72 -6.56 -8.34
N LEU A 163 -10.99 -7.50 -7.76
CA LEU A 163 -10.28 -8.57 -8.46
C LEU A 163 -10.94 -9.92 -8.17
N CYS A 164 -11.26 -10.67 -9.21
CA CYS A 164 -11.65 -12.08 -9.10
C CYS A 164 -10.44 -12.94 -9.37
N ILE A 165 -9.91 -13.56 -8.33
CA ILE A 165 -8.68 -14.35 -8.38
C ILE A 165 -9.03 -15.83 -8.60
N ARG A 166 -8.36 -16.51 -9.53
CA ARG A 166 -8.47 -17.97 -9.65
C ARG A 166 -7.54 -18.62 -8.65
N ARG A 167 -8.01 -19.67 -7.96
CA ARG A 167 -7.10 -20.59 -7.28
C ARG A 167 -6.18 -21.20 -8.33
N LYS A 168 -4.87 -21.09 -8.11
CA LYS A 168 -3.88 -21.87 -8.86
C LYS A 168 -4.22 -23.33 -8.61
N ALA A 169 -4.37 -24.14 -9.67
CA ALA A 169 -4.53 -25.58 -9.48
C ALA A 169 -3.37 -26.07 -8.62
N ALA A 170 -3.65 -26.88 -7.60
CA ALA A 170 -2.58 -27.60 -6.93
C ALA A 170 -1.98 -28.51 -7.99
N ASN A 171 -0.74 -28.22 -8.41
CA ASN A 171 0.03 -29.21 -9.14
C ASN A 171 0.28 -30.33 -8.12
N VAL A 172 -0.48 -31.41 -8.24
CA VAL A 172 -0.22 -32.69 -7.58
C VAL A 172 1.09 -33.25 -8.13
#